data_AF-A0A151UFG7-F1
#
_entry.id   AF-A0A151UFG7-F1
#
_cell.length_a   1.000
_cell.length_b   1.000
_cell.length_c   1.000
_cell.angle_alpha   90.00
_cell.angle_beta   90.00
_cell.angle_gamma   90.00
#
_symmetry.space_group_name_H-M   'P 1'
#
loop_
_entity.id
_entity.type
_entity.pdbx_description
1 polymer ?
#
loop_
_entity_poly.entity_id
_entity_poly.type
_entity_poly.pdbx_seq_one_letter_code
_entity_poly.pdbx_strand_id
1 'polypeptide(L)'
;LGTKLLFSTTCHPQNDGQTEVVNRSLGTMLRAILKGNKKSWDDYLPHVEFAYNRVVHKTTNMSPFEIVYGFNPLTPFDLLPLPDVASFIQKKV
;
A
#
# COMPACT_ATOMS: atom_id res chain seq x y z
N LEU A 1 24.43 0.55 19.28
CA LEU A 1 24.13 -0.13 18.00
C LEU A 1 25.15 0.36 16.99
N GLY A 2 25.98 -0.51 16.40
CA GLY A 2 27.03 -0.13 15.44
C GLY A 2 26.48 0.30 14.07
N THR A 3 25.56 1.26 14.05
CA THR A 3 24.84 1.71 12.85
C THR A 3 25.69 2.72 12.08
N LYS A 4 25.90 2.47 10.78
CA LYS A 4 26.64 3.38 9.89
C LYS A 4 25.65 4.27 9.14
N LEU A 5 25.80 5.59 9.29
CA LEU A 5 25.03 6.56 8.52
C LEU A 5 25.50 6.58 7.07
N LEU A 6 24.58 6.38 6.13
CA LEU A 6 24.80 6.50 4.70
C LEU A 6 23.97 7.71 4.23
N PHE A 7 24.65 8.75 3.75
CA PHE A 7 23.99 9.96 3.26
C PHE A 7 23.72 9.84 1.76
N SER A 8 22.50 10.19 1.35
CA SER A 8 22.16 10.40 -0.05
C SER A 8 22.94 11.62 -0.57
N THR A 9 23.63 11.49 -1.70
CA THR A 9 24.25 12.63 -2.40
C THR A 9 23.39 13.01 -3.59
N THR A 10 23.36 14.30 -3.94
CA THR A 10 22.52 14.88 -5.01
C THR A 10 22.73 14.25 -6.40
N CYS A 11 23.81 13.48 -6.59
CA CYS A 11 24.20 12.86 -7.85
C CYS A 11 24.17 11.33 -7.82
N HIS A 12 23.68 10.70 -6.74
CA HIS A 12 23.62 9.24 -6.65
C HIS A 12 22.20 8.74 -6.25
N PRO A 13 21.26 8.71 -7.21
CA PRO A 13 19.87 8.30 -6.97
C PRO A 13 19.72 6.81 -6.61
N GLN A 14 20.80 6.03 -6.68
CA GLN A 14 20.78 4.58 -6.45
C GLN A 14 20.52 4.21 -4.98
N ASN A 15 20.85 5.10 -4.03
CA ASN A 15 20.61 4.86 -2.59
C ASN A 15 19.20 5.21 -2.12
N ASP A 16 18.58 6.26 -2.67
CA ASP A 16 17.30 6.80 -2.18
C ASP A 16 16.11 6.52 -3.12
N GLY A 17 16.39 6.11 -4.37
CA GLY A 17 15.35 6.05 -5.41
C GLY A 17 14.17 5.12 -5.09
N GLN A 18 14.41 3.98 -4.42
CA GLN A 18 13.31 3.10 -4.01
C GLN A 18 12.43 3.76 -2.94
N THR A 19 13.04 4.35 -1.92
CA THR A 19 12.35 5.06 -0.85
C THR A 19 11.59 6.26 -1.40
N GLU A 20 12.18 7.03 -2.32
CA GLU A 20 11.52 8.15 -3.01
C GLU A 20 10.28 7.71 -3.80
N VAL A 21 10.34 6.60 -4.52
CA VAL A 21 9.20 6.05 -5.29
C VAL A 21 8.07 5.61 -4.35
N VAL A 22 8.41 4.96 -3.23
CA VAL A 22 7.45 4.56 -2.21
C VAL A 22 6.79 5.80 -1.59
N ASN A 23 7.59 6.79 -1.16
CA ASN A 23 7.10 8.03 -0.56
C ASN A 23 6.19 8.81 -1.52
N ARG A 24 6.51 8.83 -2.82
CA ARG A 24 5.67 9.45 -3.85
C ARG A 24 4.32 8.74 -3.98
N SER A 25 4.32 7.41 -3.95
CA SER A 25 3.11 6.59 -4.01
C SER A 25 2.22 6.82 -2.78
N LEU A 26 2.80 6.73 -1.58
CA LEU A 26 2.11 6.99 -0.31
C LEU A 26 1.51 8.39 -0.26
N GLY A 27 2.27 9.41 -0.65
CA GLY A 27 1.78 10.78 -0.71
C GLY A 27 0.62 10.95 -1.70
N THR A 28 0.59 10.19 -2.80
CA THR A 28 -0.51 10.24 -3.77
C THR A 28 -1.79 9.63 -3.23
N MET A 29 -1.69 8.46 -2.57
CA MET A 29 -2.84 7.83 -1.90
C MET A 29 -3.39 8.71 -0.79
N LEU A 30 -2.51 9.29 0.03
CA LEU A 30 -2.89 10.19 1.11
C LEU A 30 -3.62 11.43 0.58
N ARG A 31 -3.12 12.06 -0.48
CA ARG A 31 -3.81 13.19 -1.14
C ARG A 31 -5.20 12.81 -1.65
N ALA A 32 -5.36 11.61 -2.20
CA ALA A 32 -6.64 11.12 -2.70
C ALA A 32 -7.67 10.92 -1.57
N ILE A 33 -7.23 10.44 -0.41
CA ILE A 33 -8.10 10.19 0.76
C ILE A 33 -8.49 11.50 1.45
N LEU A 34 -7.54 12.41 1.63
CA LEU A 34 -7.78 13.65 2.40
C LEU A 34 -8.70 14.65 1.70
N LYS A 35 -8.87 14.56 0.36
CA LYS A 35 -9.77 15.41 -0.45
C LYS A 35 -9.75 16.91 -0.10
N GLY A 36 -8.61 17.43 0.37
CA GLY A 36 -8.43 18.84 0.76
C GLY A 36 -8.38 19.12 2.27
N ASN A 37 -8.82 18.20 3.14
CA ASN A 37 -8.64 18.34 4.59
C ASN A 37 -7.29 17.76 5.03
N LYS A 38 -6.26 18.61 5.05
CA LYS A 38 -4.88 18.19 5.39
C LYS A 38 -4.62 18.03 6.89
N LYS A 39 -5.59 18.32 7.77
CA LYS A 39 -5.36 18.35 9.23
C LYS A 39 -5.35 16.98 9.89
N SER A 40 -5.92 15.97 9.25
CA SER A 40 -6.06 14.61 9.78
C SER A 40 -5.18 13.59 9.04
N TRP A 41 -4.10 14.04 8.41
CA TRP A 41 -3.24 13.17 7.60
C TRP A 41 -2.63 12.02 8.40
N ASP A 42 -2.35 12.27 9.68
CA ASP A 42 -1.81 11.34 10.66
C ASP A 42 -2.82 10.24 11.01
N ASP A 43 -4.12 10.56 11.10
CA ASP A 43 -5.18 9.57 11.31
C ASP A 43 -5.27 8.57 10.13
N TYR A 44 -5.00 9.04 8.91
CA TYR A 44 -5.08 8.21 7.70
C TYR A 44 -3.78 7.51 7.35
N LEU A 45 -2.65 7.88 7.95
CA LEU A 45 -1.35 7.32 7.62
C LEU A 45 -1.30 5.78 7.82
N PRO A 46 -1.78 5.21 8.95
CA PRO A 46 -1.79 3.76 9.12
C PRO A 46 -2.64 3.03 8.07
N HIS A 47 -3.76 3.65 7.65
CA HIS A 47 -4.63 3.08 6.63
C HIS A 47 -3.95 3.05 5.25
N VAL A 48 -3.25 4.12 4.91
CA VAL A 48 -2.51 4.23 3.64
C VAL A 48 -1.34 3.26 3.61
N GLU A 49 -0.57 3.18 4.69
CA GLU A 49 0.53 2.23 4.83
C GLU A 49 0.03 0.78 4.68
N PHE A 50 -1.03 0.42 5.40
CA PHE A 50 -1.61 -0.92 5.34
C PHE A 50 -2.10 -1.25 3.92
N ALA A 51 -2.80 -0.32 3.27
CA ALA A 51 -3.26 -0.50 1.89
C ALA A 51 -2.10 -0.71 0.92
N TYR A 52 -1.02 0.08 1.06
CA TYR A 52 0.18 -0.06 0.24
C TYR A 52 0.84 -1.43 0.43
N ASN A 53 1.07 -1.82 1.68
CA ASN A 53 1.79 -3.05 2.01
C ASN A 53 1.01 -4.32 1.64
N ARG A 54 -0.31 -4.22 1.45
CA ARG A 54 -1.20 -5.31 1.05
C ARG A 54 -1.31 -5.50 -0.46
N VAL A 55 -1.04 -4.48 -1.28
CA VAL A 55 -1.23 -4.56 -2.73
C VAL A 55 -0.05 -5.28 -3.39
N VAL A 56 -0.34 -6.20 -4.30
CA VAL A 56 0.67 -6.87 -5.13
C VAL A 56 1.28 -5.88 -6.11
N HIS A 57 2.61 -5.73 -6.06
CA HIS A 57 3.32 -4.85 -6.98
C HIS A 57 3.69 -5.59 -8.27
N LYS A 58 3.50 -4.94 -9.43
CA LYS A 58 3.75 -5.54 -10.75
C LYS A 58 5.20 -5.97 -10.98
N THR A 59 6.16 -5.29 -10.36
CA THR A 59 7.59 -5.57 -10.52
C THR A 59 8.04 -6.82 -9.78
N THR A 60 7.46 -7.09 -8.62
CA THR A 60 7.81 -8.22 -7.74
C THR A 60 6.80 -9.36 -7.83
N ASN A 61 5.61 -9.12 -8.38
CA ASN A 61 4.44 -10.01 -8.31
C ASN A 61 4.10 -10.45 -6.87
N MET A 62 4.54 -9.68 -5.88
CA MET A 62 4.30 -9.91 -4.46
C MET A 62 3.99 -8.58 -3.76
N SER A 63 3.20 -8.64 -2.70
CA SER A 63 2.98 -7.50 -1.80
C SER A 63 4.13 -7.33 -0.81
N PRO A 64 4.40 -6.11 -0.31
CA PRO A 64 5.39 -5.91 0.76
C PRO A 64 5.15 -6.77 2.01
N PHE A 65 3.89 -7.03 2.39
CA PHE A 65 3.60 -7.93 3.51
C PHE A 65 4.06 -9.36 3.25
N GLU A 66 3.86 -9.89 2.04
CA GLU A 66 4.35 -11.21 1.67
C GLU A 66 5.88 -11.27 1.65
N ILE A 67 6.54 -10.21 1.17
CA ILE A 67 8.00 -10.15 1.12
C ILE A 67 8.62 -10.16 2.53
N VAL A 68 8.04 -9.41 3.48
CA VAL A 68 8.61 -9.24 4.82
C VAL A 68 8.18 -10.35 5.78
N TYR A 69 6.92 -10.77 5.72
CA TYR A 69 6.31 -11.69 6.70
C TYR A 69 5.93 -13.05 6.12
N GLY A 70 5.97 -13.21 4.78
CA GLY A 70 5.60 -14.45 4.11
C GLY A 70 4.09 -14.64 3.89
N PHE A 71 3.25 -13.71 4.34
CA PHE A 71 1.80 -13.74 4.12
C PHE A 71 1.20 -12.34 4.07
N ASN A 72 0.00 -12.24 3.50
CA ASN A 72 -0.75 -10.99 3.45
C ASN A 72 -1.90 -11.03 4.49
N PRO A 73 -2.00 -10.07 5.43
CA PRO A 73 -3.05 -10.07 6.43
C PRO A 73 -4.46 -10.02 5.82
N LEU A 74 -5.37 -10.77 6.45
CA LEU A 74 -6.79 -10.73 6.14
C LEU A 74 -7.41 -9.44 6.69
N THR A 75 -8.34 -8.90 5.92
CA THR A 75 -9.18 -7.76 6.27
C THR A 75 -10.60 -8.23 6.53
N PRO A 76 -11.42 -7.43 7.23
CA PRO A 76 -12.84 -7.76 7.40
C PRO A 76 -13.58 -8.02 6.08
N PHE A 77 -13.15 -7.40 4.97
CA PHE A 77 -13.72 -7.63 3.65
C PHE A 77 -13.44 -9.03 3.11
N ASP A 78 -12.29 -9.64 3.43
CA ASP A 78 -11.96 -11.00 2.98
C ASP A 78 -12.78 -12.07 3.71
N LEU A 79 -13.39 -11.71 4.85
CA LEU A 79 -14.24 -12.59 5.64
C LEU A 79 -15.72 -12.53 5.24
N LEU A 80 -16.09 -11.59 4.35
CA LEU A 80 -17.46 -11.49 3.89
C LEU A 80 -17.79 -12.67 2.96
N PRO A 81 -18.94 -13.34 3.15
CA PRO A 81 -19.39 -14.35 2.20
C PRO A 81 -19.56 -13.68 0.84
N LEU A 82 -18.87 -14.20 -0.19
CA LEU A 82 -19.02 -13.68 -1.54
C LEU A 82 -20.50 -13.81 -1.95
N PRO A 83 -21.09 -12.77 -2.54
CA PRO A 83 -22.44 -12.88 -3.07
C PRO A 83 -22.46 -13.99 -4.12
N ASP A 84 -23.46 -14.88 -4.02
CA ASP A 84 -23.63 -15.97 -4.97
C ASP A 84 -23.83 -15.40 -6.38
N VAL A 85 -22.78 -15.50 -7.20
CA VAL A 85 -22.73 -14.98 -8.56
C VAL A 85 -23.83 -15.63 -9.42
N ALA A 86 -24.30 -16.83 -9.07
CA ALA A 86 -25.39 -17.51 -9.76
C ALA A 86 -26.71 -16.72 -9.68
N SER A 87 -26.98 -16.04 -8.57
CA SER A 87 -28.20 -15.25 -8.37
C SER A 87 -28.29 -14.00 -9.26
N PHE A 88 -27.14 -13.47 -9.72
CA PHE A 88 -27.08 -12.30 -10.59
C PHE A 88 -27.27 -12.65 -12.07
N ILE A 89 -26.93 -13.87 -12.49
CA ILE A 89 -27.11 -14.35 -13.86
C ILE A 89 -28.59 -14.63 -14.14
N GLN A 90 -29.35 -15.16 -13.16
CA GLN A 90 -30.76 -15.52 -13.35
C GLN A 90 -31.73 -14.33 -13.41
N LYS A 91 -31.32 -13.12 -13.01
CA LYS A 91 -32.18 -11.92 -13.04
C LYS A 91 -32.17 -11.14 -14.37
N LYS A 92 -31.48 -11.68 -15.39
CA LYS A 92 -31.33 -11.04 -16.72
C LYS A 92 -32.05 -11.77 -17.86
N VAL A 93 -32.99 -12.66 -17.58
CA VAL A 93 -33.87 -13.31 -18.58
C VAL A 93 -35.31 -12.87 -18.37
#